data_AF-A0A3S3UD50-F1
#
_entry.id   AF-A0A3S3UD50-F1
#
_cell.length_a   1.000
_cell.length_b   1.000
_cell.length_c   1.000
_cell.angle_alpha   90.00
_cell.angle_beta   90.00
_cell.angle_gamma   90.00
#
_symmetry.space_group_name_H-M   'P 1'
#
loop_
_entity.id
_entity.type
_entity.pdbx_description
1 polymer ?
#
loop_
_entity_poly.entity_id
_entity_poly.type
_entity_poly.pdbx_seq_one_letter_code
_entity_poly.pdbx_strand_id
1 'polypeptide(L)'
;MGVYGLVALLVKLDDMGFYLVQYAQSITGLMSGILTKTGDLLIASLPKIIRFLEFVGTLAMLLVGGGMYVHNIALIHDGLHFMPIMLANLFAGLIVGFVILFILHFAKKQNKT
;
A
#
# COMPACT_ATOMS: atom_id res chain seq x y z
N MET A 1 -10.10 -0.03 -13.17
CA MET A 1 -11.37 0.50 -12.62
C MET A 1 -11.66 0.10 -11.17
N GLY A 2 -11.07 -0.96 -10.57
CA GLY A 2 -11.38 -1.35 -9.18
C GLY A 2 -10.67 -0.56 -8.07
N VAL A 3 -9.38 -0.24 -8.24
CA VAL A 3 -8.56 0.39 -7.18
C VAL A 3 -9.07 1.78 -6.80
N TYR A 4 -9.39 2.60 -7.80
CA TYR A 4 -9.93 3.95 -7.57
C TYR A 4 -11.30 3.94 -6.88
N GLY A 5 -12.12 2.90 -7.09
CA GLY A 5 -13.39 2.74 -6.38
C GLY A 5 -13.20 2.45 -4.89
N LEU A 6 -12.21 1.61 -4.56
CA LEU A 6 -11.89 1.27 -3.17
C LEU A 6 -11.30 2.48 -2.44
N VAL A 7 -10.40 3.24 -3.10
CA VAL A 7 -9.87 4.50 -2.56
C VAL A 7 -10.97 5.54 -2.39
N ALA A 8 -11.85 5.72 -3.38
CA ALA A 8 -12.96 6.66 -3.30
C ALA A 8 -13.95 6.30 -2.16
N LEU A 9 -14.19 5.01 -1.93
CA LEU A 9 -14.99 4.55 -0.80
C LEU A 9 -14.33 4.88 0.53
N LEU A 10 -13.02 4.63 0.67
CA LEU A 10 -12.27 4.99 1.88
C LEU A 10 -12.34 6.49 2.16
N VAL A 11 -12.05 7.34 1.18
CA VAL A 11 -12.14 8.81 1.33
C VAL A 11 -13.56 9.24 1.73
N LYS A 12 -14.59 8.64 1.14
CA LYS A 12 -15.98 8.98 1.47
C LYS A 12 -16.37 8.56 2.89
N LEU A 13 -15.80 7.48 3.42
CA LEU A 13 -15.99 7.07 4.82
C LEU A 13 -15.31 8.04 5.80
N ASP A 14 -14.18 8.64 5.42
CA ASP A 14 -13.52 9.70 6.22
C ASP A 14 -14.39 10.95 6.30
N ASP A 15 -14.86 11.43 5.14
CA ASP A 15 -15.75 12.59 5.05
C ASP A 15 -17.05 12.37 5.83
N MET A 16 -17.62 11.16 5.77
CA MET A 16 -18.79 10.78 6.56
C MET A 16 -18.48 10.78 8.05
N GLY A 17 -17.31 10.31 8.48
CA GLY A 17 -16.86 10.37 9.87
C GLY A 17 -16.81 11.81 10.38
N PHE A 18 -16.22 12.72 9.61
CA PHE A 18 -16.18 14.15 9.95
C PHE A 18 -17.57 14.77 10.01
N TYR A 19 -18.44 14.44 9.05
CA TYR A 19 -19.83 14.89 9.07
C TYR A 19 -20.59 14.38 10.31
N LEU A 20 -20.38 13.13 10.73
CA LEU A 20 -20.98 12.58 11.95
C LEU A 20 -20.51 13.32 13.21
N VAL A 21 -19.22 13.65 13.32
CA VAL A 21 -18.67 14.44 14.44
C VAL A 21 -19.31 15.83 14.47
N GLN A 22 -19.39 16.50 13.32
CA GLN A 22 -19.99 17.83 13.21
C GLN A 22 -21.49 17.82 13.54
N TYR A 23 -22.21 16.79 13.07
CA TYR A 23 -23.61 16.59 13.41
C TYR A 23 -23.78 16.32 14.92
N ALA A 24 -22.91 15.52 15.53
CA ALA A 24 -22.95 15.25 16.97
C ALA A 24 -22.86 16.53 17.83
N GLN A 25 -22.10 17.54 17.38
CA GLN A 25 -21.96 18.83 18.08
C GLN A 25 -23.25 19.67 18.04
N SER A 26 -24.12 19.45 17.06
CA SER A 26 -25.42 20.15 16.94
C SER A 26 -26.52 19.58 17.84
N ILE A 27 -26.29 18.42 18.47
CA ILE A 27 -27.27 17.71 19.30
C ILE A 27 -26.76 17.68 20.74
N THR A 28 -27.64 17.91 21.71
CA THR A 28 -27.32 17.88 23.14
C THR A 28 -27.84 16.59 23.79
N GLY A 29 -26.98 15.89 24.55
CA GLY A 29 -27.35 14.71 25.34
C GLY A 29 -26.44 13.49 25.13
N LEU A 30 -26.83 12.35 25.70
CA LEU A 30 -26.09 11.08 25.64
C LEU A 30 -25.79 10.62 24.20
N MET A 31 -26.67 10.94 23.27
CA MET A 31 -26.55 10.60 21.85
C MET A 31 -25.39 11.35 21.17
N SER A 32 -25.10 12.58 21.60
CA SER A 32 -23.97 13.38 21.10
C SER A 32 -22.66 12.64 21.32
N GLY A 33 -22.38 12.23 22.55
CA GLY A 33 -21.12 11.55 22.89
C GLY A 33 -20.92 10.19 22.18
N ILE A 34 -21.99 9.48 21.84
CA ILE A 34 -21.91 8.22 21.05
C ILE A 34 -21.56 8.53 19.60
N LEU A 35 -22.20 9.53 18.99
CA LEU A 35 -21.93 9.93 17.61
C LEU A 35 -20.53 10.53 17.45
N THR A 36 -20.06 11.36 18.39
CA THR A 36 -18.69 11.91 18.34
C THR A 36 -17.66 10.80 18.40
N LYS A 37 -17.80 9.86 19.36
CA LYS A 37 -16.88 8.72 19.49
C LYS A 37 -16.86 7.84 18.25
N THR A 38 -18.03 7.60 17.65
CA THR A 38 -18.13 6.79 16.43
C THR A 38 -17.49 7.51 15.25
N GLY A 39 -17.75 8.81 15.08
CA GLY A 39 -17.14 9.64 14.04
C GLY A 39 -15.62 9.74 14.18
N ASP A 40 -15.12 10.00 15.39
CA ASP A 40 -13.68 10.03 15.69
C ASP A 40 -13.01 8.68 15.40
N LEU A 41 -13.68 7.57 15.72
CA LEU A 41 -13.18 6.22 15.43
C LEU A 41 -13.08 5.98 13.92
N LEU A 42 -14.07 6.41 13.13
CA LEU A 42 -14.05 6.29 11.67
C LEU A 42 -12.90 7.08 11.07
N ILE A 43 -12.74 8.35 11.46
CA ILE A 43 -11.65 9.23 11.00
C ILE A 43 -10.28 8.64 11.40
N ALA A 44 -10.13 8.19 12.65
CA ALA A 44 -8.86 7.63 13.13
C ALA A 44 -8.50 6.28 12.51
N SER A 45 -9.47 5.58 11.93
CA SER A 45 -9.24 4.28 11.28
C SER A 45 -8.73 4.42 9.84
N LEU A 46 -9.12 5.48 9.14
CA LEU A 46 -8.68 5.74 7.76
C LEU A 46 -7.15 5.76 7.59
N PRO A 47 -6.37 6.57 8.33
CA PRO A 47 -4.92 6.63 8.13
C PRO A 47 -4.22 5.31 8.46
N LYS A 48 -4.81 4.48 9.34
CA LYS A 48 -4.28 3.14 9.64
C LYS A 48 -4.48 2.20 8.45
N ILE A 49 -5.65 2.23 7.82
CA ILE A 49 -5.95 1.42 6.63
C ILE A 49 -5.03 1.81 5.48
N ILE A 50 -4.84 3.12 5.25
CA ILE A 50 -3.96 3.61 4.18
C ILE A 50 -2.52 3.12 4.39
N ARG A 51 -1.96 3.27 5.60
CA ARG A 51 -0.61 2.77 5.92
C ARG A 51 -0.46 1.26 5.75
N PHE A 52 -1.49 0.50 6.14
CA PHE A 52 -1.50 -0.94 5.93
C PHE A 52 -1.49 -1.28 4.42
N LEU A 53 -2.30 -0.56 3.64
CA LEU A 53 -2.40 -0.76 2.20
C LEU A 53 -1.11 -0.37 1.47
N GLU A 54 -0.37 0.63 1.95
CA GLU A 54 0.96 0.98 1.44
C GLU A 54 1.97 -0.16 1.63
N PHE A 55 1.99 -0.77 2.81
CA PHE A 55 2.88 -1.90 3.09
C PHE A 55 2.52 -3.13 2.24
N VAL A 56 1.24 -3.48 2.19
CA VAL A 56 0.74 -4.59 1.36
C VAL A 56 0.98 -4.29 -0.12
N GLY A 57 0.77 -3.05 -0.56
CA GLY A 57 1.00 -2.61 -1.94
C GLY A 57 2.46 -2.74 -2.35
N THR A 58 3.39 -2.39 -1.46
CA THR A 58 4.83 -2.55 -1.70
C THR A 58 5.21 -4.02 -1.85
N LEU A 59 4.72 -4.89 -0.95
CA LEU A 59 4.94 -6.33 -1.05
C LEU A 59 4.33 -6.91 -2.34
N ALA A 60 3.13 -6.47 -2.71
CA ALA A 60 2.46 -6.89 -3.93
C ALA A 60 3.26 -6.49 -5.17
N MET A 61 3.77 -5.25 -5.24
CA MET A 61 4.59 -4.79 -6.36
C MET A 61 5.88 -5.60 -6.49
N LEU A 62 6.55 -5.92 -5.37
CA LEU A 62 7.76 -6.76 -5.37
C LEU A 62 7.47 -8.18 -5.85
N LEU A 63 6.39 -8.80 -5.36
CA LEU A 63 6.00 -10.16 -5.74
C LEU A 63 5.56 -10.24 -7.21
N VAL A 64 4.76 -9.28 -7.68
CA VAL A 64 4.27 -9.24 -9.07
C VAL A 64 5.42 -8.98 -10.04
N GLY A 65 6.28 -7.99 -9.75
CA GLY A 65 7.46 -7.70 -10.56
C GLY A 65 8.45 -8.86 -10.56
N GLY A 66 8.76 -9.42 -9.38
CA GLY A 66 9.60 -10.59 -9.22
C GLY A 66 9.10 -11.82 -9.98
N GLY A 67 7.80 -12.09 -9.93
CA GLY A 67 7.17 -13.16 -10.69
C GLY A 67 7.30 -12.98 -12.21
N MET A 68 7.25 -11.74 -12.70
CA MET A 68 7.51 -11.45 -14.11
C MET A 68 8.95 -11.82 -14.50
N TYR A 69 9.94 -11.51 -13.67
CA TYR A 69 11.35 -11.84 -13.96
C TYR A 69 11.64 -13.34 -13.89
N VAL A 70 11.14 -14.04 -12.86
CA VAL A 70 11.36 -15.48 -12.67
C VAL A 70 10.79 -16.30 -13.84
N HIS A 71 9.63 -15.92 -14.38
CA HIS A 71 9.01 -16.64 -15.50
C HIS A 71 9.63 -16.30 -16.87
N ASN A 72 10.16 -15.09 -17.07
CA ASN A 72 10.69 -14.68 -18.37
C ASN A 72 12.20 -14.94 -18.54
N ILE A 73 12.94 -15.16 -17.45
CA ILE A 73 14.38 -15.38 -17.48
C ILE A 73 14.67 -16.83 -17.06
N ALA A 74 14.90 -17.71 -18.03
CA ALA A 74 15.18 -19.14 -17.80
C ALA A 74 16.34 -19.39 -16.81
N LEU A 75 17.36 -18.52 -16.80
CA LEU A 75 18.49 -18.57 -15.85
C LEU A 75 18.07 -18.45 -14.37
N ILE A 76 16.97 -17.74 -14.09
CA ILE A 76 16.47 -17.55 -12.72
C ILE A 76 15.60 -18.75 -12.31
N HIS A 77 14.86 -19.33 -13.25
CA HIS A 77 14.02 -20.50 -13.01
C HIS A 77 14.84 -21.71 -12.55
N ASP A 78 15.99 -21.99 -13.17
CA ASP A 78 16.83 -23.14 -12.82
C ASP A 78 17.57 -22.94 -11.49
N GLY A 79 17.99 -21.71 -11.18
CA GLY A 79 18.68 -21.38 -9.91
C GLY A 79 17.78 -21.30 -8.68
N LEU A 80 16.48 -21.05 -8.86
CA LEU A 80 15.50 -20.89 -7.77
C LEU A 80 14.52 -22.07 -7.61
N HIS A 81 14.69 -23.15 -8.37
CA HIS A 81 13.87 -24.35 -8.27
C HIS A 81 13.94 -25.05 -6.89
N PHE A 82 14.93 -24.70 -6.06
CA PHE A 82 15.11 -25.19 -4.69
C PHE A 82 14.15 -24.54 -3.67
N MET A 83 13.50 -23.43 -4.02
CA MET A 83 12.65 -22.66 -3.09
C MET A 83 11.19 -22.52 -3.55
N PRO A 84 10.25 -22.25 -2.62
CA PRO A 84 8.86 -21.97 -2.96
C PRO A 84 8.75 -20.74 -3.88
N ILE A 85 7.87 -20.82 -4.88
CA ILE A 85 7.70 -19.78 -5.92
C ILE A 85 7.47 -18.37 -5.35
N MET A 86 6.74 -18.25 -4.24
CA MET A 86 6.50 -16.96 -3.55
C MET A 86 7.80 -16.34 -3.02
N LEU A 87 8.66 -17.15 -2.41
CA LEU A 87 9.96 -16.70 -1.92
C LEU A 87 10.86 -16.33 -3.10
N ALA A 88 10.88 -17.17 -4.13
CA ALA A 88 11.68 -16.92 -5.33
C ALA A 88 11.33 -15.59 -6.00
N ASN A 89 10.04 -15.31 -6.15
CA ASN A 89 9.55 -14.04 -6.71
C ASN A 89 9.96 -12.85 -5.82
N LEU A 90 9.82 -12.97 -4.50
CA LEU A 90 10.20 -11.89 -3.59
C LEU A 90 11.70 -11.56 -3.68
N PHE A 91 12.56 -12.59 -3.67
CA PHE A 91 14.02 -12.41 -3.77
C PHE A 91 14.42 -11.85 -5.13
N ALA A 92 13.89 -12.39 -6.22
CA ALA A 92 14.18 -11.90 -7.57
C ALA A 92 13.75 -10.42 -7.72
N GLY A 93 12.54 -10.08 -7.28
CA GLY A 93 12.03 -8.70 -7.30
C GLY A 93 12.90 -7.75 -6.47
N LEU A 94 13.34 -8.17 -5.28
CA LEU A 94 14.19 -7.37 -4.41
C LEU A 94 15.58 -7.15 -5.01
N ILE A 95 16.24 -8.22 -5.50
CA ILE A 95 17.58 -8.14 -6.10
C ILE A 95 17.56 -7.24 -7.34
N VAL A 96 16.64 -7.49 -8.28
CA VAL A 96 16.53 -6.69 -9.51
C VAL A 96 16.19 -5.24 -9.18
N GLY A 97 15.25 -5.02 -8.25
CA GLY A 97 14.90 -3.68 -7.78
C GLY A 97 16.11 -2.93 -7.20
N PHE A 98 16.90 -3.58 -6.34
CA PHE A 98 18.09 -2.97 -5.75
C PHE A 98 19.17 -2.65 -6.78
N VAL A 99 19.40 -3.55 -7.74
CA VAL A 99 20.36 -3.35 -8.83
C VAL A 99 19.95 -2.16 -9.70
N ILE A 100 18.69 -2.07 -10.10
CA ILE A 100 18.18 -0.94 -10.89
C ILE A 100 18.30 0.37 -10.08
N LEU A 101 17.92 0.37 -8.81
CA LEU A 101 18.05 1.56 -7.96
C LEU A 101 19.51 2.01 -7.82
N PHE A 102 20.44 1.08 -7.67
CA PHE A 102 21.86 1.37 -7.59
C PHE A 102 22.37 2.00 -8.90
N ILE A 103 22.03 1.42 -10.05
CA ILE A 103 22.40 1.96 -11.37
C ILE A 103 21.81 3.37 -11.56
N LEU A 104 20.53 3.58 -11.25
CA LEU A 104 19.88 4.88 -11.39
C LEU A 104 20.48 5.93 -10.45
N HIS A 105 20.86 5.54 -9.23
CA HIS A 105 21.52 6.44 -8.29
C HIS A 105 22.89 6.90 -8.82
N PHE A 106 23.68 5.99 -9.37
CA PHE A 106 24.97 6.32 -10.00
C PHE A 106 24.82 7.13 -11.28
N ALA A 107 23.86 6.80 -12.14
CA ALA A 107 23.59 7.55 -13.37
C ALA A 107 23.10 8.98 -13.09
N LYS A 108 22.19 9.15 -12.12
CA LYS A 108 21.72 10.48 -11.71
C LYS A 108 22.80 11.30 -11.02
N LYS A 109 23.74 10.64 -10.31
CA LYS A 109 24.91 11.29 -9.73
C LYS A 109 25.84 11.84 -10.81
N GLN A 110 26.05 11.13 -11.92
CA GLN A 110 26.87 11.62 -13.03
C GLN A 110 26.21 12.76 -13.80
N ASN A 111 24.88 12.74 -13.99
CA ASN A 111 24.15 13.77 -14.74
C ASN A 111 23.94 15.09 -13.97
N LYS A 112 24.41 15.18 -12.71
CA LYS A 112 24.34 16.37 -11.85
C LYS A 112 25.68 17.11 -11.70
N THR A 113 26.71 16.63 -12.39
CA THR A 113 28.03 17.25 -12.57
C THR A 113 28.16 17.72 -14.01
#